data_AF-A0A9W5TD51-F1
#
_entry.id   AF-A0A9W5TD51-F1
#
_cell.length_a   1.000
_cell.length_b   1.000
_cell.length_c   1.000
_cell.angle_alpha   90.00
_cell.angle_beta   90.00
_cell.angle_gamma   90.00
#
_symmetry.space_group_name_H-M   'P 1'
#
loop_
_entity.id
_entity.type
_entity.pdbx_description
1 polymer ?
#
loop_
_entity_poly.entity_id
_entity_poly.type
_entity_poly.pdbx_seq_one_letter_code
_entity_poly.pdbx_strand_id
1 'polypeptide(L)'
;MYQEQPFLSHANAVFSEIRNTPLESLNTGSFRLGLQDALEAAGKSAGDDPRQLERLRHVASSYKVHFLSLEPPVSAPRQASVYTFDGFPGLCVVRNYLTEDQCHRLMCQTLCDYINVGCATLISWDASWGTRTYRGYSPFPDPLVRLTRCVLSHFDSDYIPDAAIINCYSKSYFLRLHKDDAEETDDCVVNISLGAPAIFMLGGVDHGTVPVSFVVDSGSVVLMSQSSRFCLHGIVKLLSYNKPGIYHNRDCPDNGAAAAIPAYAFPKFEKTIPQCPDQALSGIAPSDRLMSSVQSLSKDLRVSISIRRAKVRPT
;
A
#
# COMPACT_ATOMS: atom_id res chain seq x y z
N MET A 1 -23.40 -1.75 -9.14
CA MET A 1 -23.37 -0.71 -10.19
C MET A 1 -21.91 -0.45 -10.54
N TYR A 2 -21.28 -1.36 -11.27
CA TYR A 2 -19.97 -1.16 -11.88
C TYR A 2 -20.14 -1.62 -13.32
N GLN A 3 -20.19 -0.67 -14.26
CA GLN A 3 -20.33 -0.99 -15.68
C GLN A 3 -19.07 -1.72 -16.14
N GLU A 4 -19.27 -2.89 -16.74
CA GLU A 4 -18.28 -3.63 -17.52
C GLU A 4 -17.96 -2.86 -18.80
N GLN A 5 -17.16 -1.81 -18.68
CA GLN A 5 -16.50 -1.20 -19.83
C GLN A 5 -15.00 -1.41 -19.63
N PRO A 6 -14.30 -2.15 -20.52
CA PRO A 6 -12.85 -2.23 -20.49
C PRO A 6 -12.31 -0.88 -20.97
N PHE A 7 -12.36 0.13 -20.10
CA PHE A 7 -11.59 1.35 -20.28
C PHE A 7 -10.12 0.95 -20.16
N LEU A 8 -9.53 0.71 -21.32
CA LEU A 8 -8.13 0.48 -21.63
C LEU A 8 -7.35 1.75 -21.24
N SER A 9 -7.18 1.94 -19.94
CA SER A 9 -6.37 2.99 -19.34
C SER A 9 -5.01 2.43 -18.96
N HIS A 10 -3.98 3.27 -18.88
CA HIS A 10 -2.65 2.82 -18.49
C HIS A 10 -2.68 2.16 -17.10
N ALA A 11 -3.42 2.75 -16.16
CA ALA A 11 -3.57 2.20 -14.81
C ALA A 11 -4.24 0.81 -14.79
N ASN A 12 -5.31 0.61 -15.57
CA ASN A 12 -5.98 -0.69 -15.66
C ASN A 12 -5.14 -1.74 -16.40
N ALA A 13 -4.37 -1.32 -17.42
CA ALA A 13 -3.46 -2.19 -18.15
C ALA A 13 -2.39 -2.77 -17.21
N VAL A 14 -1.69 -1.92 -16.45
CA VAL A 14 -0.67 -2.38 -15.50
C VAL A 14 -1.28 -3.22 -14.38
N PHE A 15 -2.44 -2.81 -13.85
CA PHE A 15 -3.15 -3.59 -12.83
C PHE A 15 -3.45 -5.01 -13.33
N SER A 16 -4.02 -5.12 -14.53
CA SER A 16 -4.44 -6.40 -15.10
C SER A 16 -3.25 -7.30 -15.44
N GLU A 17 -2.18 -6.72 -15.99
CA GLU A 17 -0.96 -7.47 -16.29
C GLU A 17 -0.37 -8.07 -15.01
N ILE A 18 -0.07 -7.26 -13.99
CA ILE A 18 0.51 -7.74 -12.72
C ILE A 18 -0.40 -8.76 -12.03
N ARG A 19 -1.72 -8.56 -12.08
CA ARG A 19 -2.69 -9.47 -11.45
C ARG A 19 -2.66 -10.87 -12.05
N ASN A 20 -2.41 -10.97 -13.34
CA ASN A 20 -2.47 -12.21 -14.12
C ASN A 20 -1.09 -12.85 -14.31
N THR A 21 0.01 -12.10 -14.12
CA THR A 21 1.36 -12.67 -14.12
C THR A 21 1.63 -13.46 -12.83
N PRO A 22 2.11 -14.72 -12.91
CA PRO A 22 2.64 -15.46 -11.76
C PRO A 22 3.78 -14.72 -11.05
N LEU A 23 3.98 -14.96 -9.74
CA LEU A 23 4.98 -14.23 -8.95
C LEU A 23 6.40 -14.39 -9.52
N GLU A 24 6.77 -15.61 -9.85
CA GLU A 24 8.05 -16.02 -10.44
C GLU A 24 8.28 -15.44 -11.84
N SER A 25 7.22 -14.98 -12.51
CA SER A 25 7.28 -14.36 -13.83
C SER A 25 7.26 -12.84 -13.78
N LEU A 26 7.02 -12.22 -12.62
CA LEU A 26 7.09 -10.76 -12.49
C LEU A 26 8.49 -10.26 -12.82
N ASN A 27 8.58 -9.06 -13.40
CA ASN A 27 9.83 -8.39 -13.79
C ASN A 27 10.68 -9.08 -14.88
N THR A 28 10.24 -10.23 -15.39
CA THR A 28 10.89 -10.93 -16.51
C THR A 28 10.67 -10.23 -17.85
N GLY A 29 11.40 -10.64 -18.89
CA GLY A 29 11.21 -10.12 -20.24
C GLY A 29 9.80 -10.39 -20.80
N SER A 30 9.22 -11.56 -20.54
CA SER A 30 7.85 -11.89 -20.98
C SER A 30 6.79 -11.02 -20.30
N PHE A 31 6.96 -10.72 -19.00
CA PHE A 31 6.12 -9.76 -18.30
C PHE A 31 6.18 -8.37 -18.93
N ARG A 32 7.38 -7.88 -19.26
CA ARG A 32 7.53 -6.55 -19.88
C ARG A 32 6.96 -6.49 -21.30
N LEU A 33 7.05 -7.58 -22.06
CA LEU A 33 6.40 -7.70 -23.38
C LEU A 33 4.87 -7.64 -23.25
N GLY A 34 4.28 -8.43 -22.35
CA GLY A 34 2.83 -8.38 -22.09
C GLY A 34 2.35 -7.01 -21.61
N LEU A 35 3.12 -6.38 -20.72
CA LEU A 35 2.85 -5.02 -20.24
C LEU A 35 2.92 -3.99 -21.37
N GLN A 36 3.89 -4.10 -22.28
CA GLN A 36 4.01 -3.23 -23.43
C GLN A 36 2.77 -3.33 -24.32
N ASP A 37 2.36 -4.54 -24.67
CA ASP A 37 1.17 -4.78 -25.51
C ASP A 37 -0.09 -4.18 -24.85
N ALA A 38 -0.26 -4.38 -23.54
CA ALA A 38 -1.38 -3.84 -22.79
C ALA A 38 -1.37 -2.30 -22.74
N LEU A 39 -0.20 -1.69 -22.52
CA LEU A 39 -0.06 -0.24 -22.48
C LEU A 39 -0.24 0.40 -23.85
N GLU A 40 0.27 -0.20 -24.93
CA GLU A 40 0.07 0.29 -26.29
C GLU A 40 -1.41 0.20 -26.71
N ALA A 41 -2.10 -0.88 -26.38
CA ALA A 41 -3.54 -1.00 -26.60
C ALA A 41 -4.33 0.08 -25.84
N ALA A 42 -3.91 0.39 -24.61
CA ALA A 42 -4.48 1.47 -23.81
C ALA A 42 -4.21 2.85 -24.41
N GLY A 43 -2.98 3.11 -24.84
CA GLY A 43 -2.58 4.36 -25.48
C GLY A 43 -3.38 4.63 -26.75
N LYS A 44 -3.48 3.65 -27.66
CA LYS A 44 -4.26 3.77 -28.92
C LYS A 44 -5.73 4.08 -28.68
N SER A 45 -6.29 3.55 -27.60
CA SER A 45 -7.69 3.82 -27.22
C SER A 45 -7.90 5.26 -26.73
N ALA A 46 -6.85 5.92 -26.24
CA ALA A 46 -6.87 7.32 -25.82
C ALA A 46 -6.46 8.31 -26.94
N GLY A 47 -5.84 7.81 -28.02
CA GLY A 47 -5.39 8.57 -29.18
C GLY A 47 -4.14 7.95 -29.82
N ASP A 48 -4.01 8.03 -31.14
CA ASP A 48 -2.88 7.44 -31.88
C ASP A 48 -1.71 8.42 -32.02
N ASP A 49 -1.15 8.90 -30.90
CA ASP A 49 0.06 9.75 -30.87
C ASP A 49 1.33 8.88 -30.85
N PRO A 50 2.16 8.88 -31.92
CA PRO A 50 3.39 8.10 -31.97
C PRO A 50 4.38 8.42 -30.85
N ARG A 51 4.42 9.68 -30.36
CA ARG A 51 5.33 10.07 -29.27
C ARG A 51 4.87 9.52 -27.93
N GLN A 52 3.56 9.41 -27.71
CA GLN A 52 3.01 8.76 -26.53
C GLN A 52 3.31 7.26 -26.55
N LEU A 53 3.09 6.59 -27.68
CA LEU A 53 3.37 5.16 -27.81
C LEU A 53 4.86 4.85 -27.57
N GLU A 54 5.77 5.66 -28.10
CA GLU A 54 7.20 5.50 -27.85
C GLU A 54 7.56 5.63 -26.36
N ARG A 55 6.95 6.60 -25.65
CA ARG A 55 7.11 6.74 -24.19
C ARG A 55 6.58 5.53 -23.44
N LEU A 56 5.42 5.00 -23.83
CA LEU A 56 4.83 3.82 -23.19
C LEU A 56 5.68 2.58 -23.37
N ARG A 57 6.29 2.37 -24.55
CA ARG A 57 7.27 1.31 -24.79
C ARG A 57 8.47 1.44 -23.87
N HIS A 58 9.00 2.65 -23.75
CA HIS A 58 10.13 2.91 -22.85
C HIS A 58 9.78 2.59 -21.39
N VAL A 59 8.62 3.04 -20.93
CA VAL A 59 8.12 2.73 -19.58
C VAL A 59 7.95 1.23 -19.40
N ALA A 60 7.28 0.52 -20.31
CA ALA A 60 7.07 -0.93 -20.23
C ALA A 60 8.40 -1.70 -20.18
N SER A 61 9.38 -1.31 -21.01
CA SER A 61 10.69 -1.96 -21.11
C SER A 61 11.52 -1.86 -19.82
N SER A 62 11.25 -0.85 -18.98
CA SER A 62 11.96 -0.55 -17.75
C SER A 62 11.11 -0.74 -16.49
N TYR A 63 9.83 -1.07 -16.64
CA TYR A 63 8.89 -1.23 -15.53
C TYR A 63 9.29 -2.37 -14.60
N LYS A 64 9.14 -2.13 -13.29
CA LYS A 64 9.33 -3.14 -12.26
C LYS A 64 8.23 -3.07 -11.20
N VAL A 65 7.83 -4.23 -10.71
CA VAL A 65 7.25 -4.36 -9.37
C VAL A 65 8.41 -4.34 -8.38
N HIS A 66 8.46 -3.32 -7.54
CA HIS A 66 9.59 -3.11 -6.64
C HIS A 66 9.51 -3.98 -5.38
N PHE A 67 10.57 -4.73 -5.13
CA PHE A 67 10.82 -5.46 -3.88
C PHE A 67 11.84 -4.65 -3.10
N LEU A 68 11.35 -3.71 -2.32
CA LEU A 68 12.20 -2.78 -1.57
C LEU A 68 13.12 -3.56 -0.61
N SER A 69 14.34 -3.07 -0.41
CA SER A 69 15.31 -3.65 0.52
C SER A 69 15.12 -3.08 1.95
N LEU A 70 15.93 -3.56 2.91
CA LEU A 70 16.08 -2.94 4.22
C LEU A 70 17.43 -2.22 4.25
N GLU A 71 17.40 -0.95 4.61
CA GLU A 71 18.55 -0.04 4.65
C GLU A 71 18.61 0.66 6.02
N PRO A 72 19.72 0.57 6.78
CA PRO A 72 20.84 -0.34 6.53
C PRO A 72 20.40 -1.80 6.68
N PRO A 73 21.18 -2.76 6.15
CA PRO A 73 20.97 -4.18 6.43
C PRO A 73 20.89 -4.45 7.93
N VAL A 74 20.15 -5.49 8.32
CA VAL A 74 19.60 -5.77 9.66
C VAL A 74 20.54 -5.77 10.89
N SER A 75 21.84 -5.54 10.72
CA SER A 75 22.76 -5.39 11.85
C SER A 75 22.39 -4.24 12.80
N ALA A 76 21.51 -3.31 12.41
CA ALA A 76 20.96 -2.26 13.28
C ALA A 76 19.62 -2.69 13.92
N PRO A 77 19.54 -2.90 15.26
CA PRO A 77 18.28 -3.25 15.91
C PRO A 77 17.28 -2.08 15.89
N ARG A 78 15.99 -2.39 15.67
CA ARG A 78 14.84 -1.48 15.73
C ARG A 78 14.85 -0.30 14.76
N GLN A 79 15.27 -0.50 13.50
CA GLN A 79 15.15 0.50 12.45
C GLN A 79 14.14 0.13 11.35
N ALA A 80 13.54 1.17 10.79
CA ALA A 80 12.70 1.15 9.62
C ALA A 80 13.34 1.97 8.49
N SER A 81 13.12 1.53 7.26
CA SER A 81 13.67 2.17 6.06
C SER A 81 12.57 2.94 5.34
N VAL A 82 12.84 4.20 5.01
CA VAL A 82 11.90 5.07 4.31
C VAL A 82 12.30 5.17 2.84
N TYR A 83 11.34 4.90 1.95
CA TYR A 83 11.50 5.02 0.50
C TYR A 83 10.53 6.03 -0.08
N THR A 84 11.01 6.82 -1.05
CA THR A 84 10.23 7.70 -1.93
C THR A 84 10.31 7.17 -3.37
N PHE A 85 9.49 7.69 -4.29
CA PHE A 85 9.43 7.22 -5.67
C PHE A 85 9.42 8.39 -6.66
N ASP A 86 10.24 8.30 -7.69
CA ASP A 86 10.30 9.32 -8.74
C ASP A 86 8.97 9.46 -9.47
N GLY A 87 8.50 10.70 -9.63
CA GLY A 87 7.21 11.00 -10.26
C GLY A 87 6.00 10.90 -9.34
N PHE A 88 6.17 10.52 -8.07
CA PHE A 88 5.07 10.41 -7.09
C PHE A 88 5.35 11.22 -5.82
N PRO A 89 5.29 12.58 -5.89
CA PRO A 89 5.49 13.43 -4.72
C PRO A 89 4.50 13.10 -3.60
N GLY A 90 5.01 13.00 -2.37
CA GLY A 90 4.23 12.69 -1.18
C GLY A 90 3.92 11.20 -0.96
N LEU A 91 4.35 10.30 -1.84
CA LEU A 91 4.36 8.85 -1.56
C LEU A 91 5.61 8.50 -0.74
N CYS A 92 5.40 7.98 0.47
CA CYS A 92 6.47 7.37 1.27
C CYS A 92 6.09 5.94 1.68
N VAL A 93 7.05 5.02 1.60
CA VAL A 93 6.90 3.64 2.09
C VAL A 93 7.89 3.41 3.22
N VAL A 94 7.36 3.19 4.43
CA VAL A 94 8.13 2.86 5.62
C VAL A 94 8.11 1.35 5.81
N ARG A 95 9.25 0.71 5.54
CA ARG A 95 9.40 -0.74 5.72
C ARG A 95 9.86 -1.10 7.11
N ASN A 96 9.37 -2.25 7.57
CA ASN A 96 9.75 -2.82 8.87
C ASN A 96 9.47 -1.84 10.03
N TYR A 97 8.38 -1.08 9.98
CA TYR A 97 8.05 -0.10 11.02
C TYR A 97 7.50 -0.76 12.28
N LEU A 98 6.54 -1.68 12.13
CA LEU A 98 6.06 -2.51 13.24
C LEU A 98 6.90 -3.77 13.37
N THR A 99 7.17 -4.19 14.60
CA THR A 99 7.73 -5.52 14.87
C THR A 99 6.70 -6.61 14.56
N GLU A 100 7.15 -7.86 14.45
CA GLU A 100 6.26 -8.99 14.22
C GLU A 100 5.25 -9.18 15.36
N ASP A 101 5.69 -9.03 16.62
CA ASP A 101 4.79 -9.05 17.78
C ASP A 101 3.74 -7.93 17.72
N GLN A 102 4.17 -6.70 17.43
CA GLN A 102 3.27 -5.55 17.28
C GLN A 102 2.26 -5.78 16.15
N CYS A 103 2.67 -6.39 15.04
CA CYS A 103 1.77 -6.74 13.95
C CYS A 103 0.69 -7.73 14.40
N HIS A 104 1.08 -8.80 15.09
CA HIS A 104 0.14 -9.82 15.57
C HIS A 104 -0.81 -9.25 16.63
N ARG A 105 -0.31 -8.43 17.57
CA ARG A 105 -1.14 -7.76 18.58
C ARG A 105 -2.16 -6.82 17.96
N LEU A 106 -1.72 -5.96 17.04
CA LEU A 106 -2.62 -5.05 16.33
C LEU A 106 -3.64 -5.80 15.46
N MET A 107 -3.23 -6.89 14.82
CA MET A 107 -4.13 -7.74 14.03
C MET A 107 -5.17 -8.45 14.92
N CYS A 108 -4.80 -8.92 16.11
CA CYS A 108 -5.74 -9.45 17.10
C CYS A 108 -6.80 -8.40 17.47
N GLN A 109 -6.36 -7.21 17.89
CA GLN A 109 -7.24 -6.09 18.22
C GLN A 109 -8.17 -5.75 17.06
N THR A 110 -7.64 -5.70 15.84
CA THR A 110 -8.41 -5.35 14.65
C THR A 110 -9.47 -6.39 14.33
N LEU A 111 -9.12 -7.68 14.33
CA LEU A 111 -10.08 -8.73 14.01
C LEU A 111 -11.16 -8.89 15.08
N CYS A 112 -10.82 -8.70 16.36
CA CYS A 112 -11.74 -8.91 17.48
C CYS A 112 -12.58 -7.69 17.82
N ASP A 113 -11.97 -6.51 17.88
CA ASP A 113 -12.63 -5.34 18.46
C ASP A 113 -13.13 -4.40 17.38
N TYR A 114 -12.52 -4.46 16.19
CA TYR A 114 -12.81 -3.50 15.12
C TYR A 114 -13.76 -4.07 14.07
N ILE A 115 -13.54 -5.32 13.65
CA ILE A 115 -14.37 -5.97 12.63
C ILE A 115 -15.51 -6.78 13.26
N ASN A 116 -15.30 -7.37 14.43
CA ASN A 116 -16.27 -8.28 15.05
C ASN A 116 -17.46 -7.57 15.73
N VAL A 117 -17.55 -6.25 15.61
CA VAL A 117 -18.76 -5.48 15.95
C VAL A 117 -19.76 -5.60 14.79
N GLY A 118 -20.18 -6.84 14.46
CA GLY A 118 -21.23 -7.14 13.49
C GLY A 118 -21.02 -6.58 12.08
N CYS A 119 -20.36 -7.33 11.20
CA CYS A 119 -20.41 -7.18 9.73
C CYS A 119 -19.96 -5.81 9.17
N ALA A 120 -18.69 -5.70 8.76
CA ALA A 120 -18.16 -4.59 7.95
C ALA A 120 -18.31 -3.17 8.57
N THR A 121 -18.16 -3.07 9.88
CA THR A 121 -18.34 -1.80 10.59
C THR A 121 -17.04 -1.00 10.58
N LEU A 122 -17.06 0.06 9.76
CA LEU A 122 -16.16 1.20 9.82
C LEU A 122 -15.96 1.66 11.26
N ILE A 123 -14.72 1.79 11.72
CA ILE A 123 -14.50 2.46 12.99
C ILE A 123 -14.47 3.96 12.76
N SER A 124 -15.54 4.56 13.27
CA SER A 124 -15.94 5.96 13.26
C SER A 124 -16.20 6.56 11.87
N TRP A 125 -17.39 7.17 11.81
CA TRP A 125 -18.12 7.60 10.64
C TRP A 125 -18.52 6.48 9.67
N ASP A 126 -19.80 6.09 9.71
CA ASP A 126 -20.54 5.35 8.68
C ASP A 126 -20.34 6.03 7.33
N ALA A 127 -19.28 5.64 6.62
CA ALA A 127 -19.12 5.85 5.20
C ALA A 127 -20.22 5.05 4.50
N SER A 128 -21.39 5.66 4.36
CA SER A 128 -22.44 5.09 3.52
C SER A 128 -21.90 5.04 2.09
N TRP A 129 -21.49 3.84 1.64
CA TRP A 129 -20.80 3.63 0.36
C TRP A 129 -21.56 4.21 -0.85
N GLY A 130 -22.90 4.32 -0.73
CA GLY A 130 -23.74 4.94 -1.74
C GLY A 130 -23.70 6.48 -1.77
N THR A 131 -23.40 7.15 -0.66
CA THR A 131 -23.32 8.63 -0.62
C THR A 131 -21.90 9.15 -0.44
N ARG A 132 -20.91 8.28 -0.16
CA ARG A 132 -19.51 8.64 0.11
C ARG A 132 -19.38 9.72 1.20
N THR A 133 -20.31 9.74 2.15
CA THR A 133 -20.29 10.66 3.29
C THR A 133 -20.04 9.90 4.57
N TYR A 134 -19.22 10.49 5.42
CA TYR A 134 -19.00 10.09 6.81
C TYR A 134 -20.23 10.47 7.67
N ARG A 135 -20.92 9.50 8.30
CA ARG A 135 -22.08 9.73 9.22
C ARG A 135 -21.94 9.03 10.58
N GLY A 136 -22.38 9.64 11.68
CA GLY A 136 -22.34 9.00 13.01
C GLY A 136 -20.96 8.96 13.66
N TYR A 137 -20.92 8.78 14.98
CA TYR A 137 -19.70 8.89 15.78
C TYR A 137 -19.53 7.69 16.71
N SER A 138 -18.37 7.05 16.63
CA SER A 138 -17.84 6.18 17.69
C SER A 138 -16.50 6.77 18.13
N PRO A 139 -16.07 6.55 19.39
CA PRO A 139 -14.70 6.88 19.79
C PRO A 139 -13.70 6.26 18.83
N PHE A 140 -12.77 7.07 18.32
CA PHE A 140 -11.69 6.57 17.47
C PHE A 140 -10.64 5.86 18.34
N PRO A 141 -10.08 4.70 17.95
CA PRO A 141 -9.24 3.91 18.85
C PRO A 141 -7.92 4.60 19.17
N ASP A 142 -7.64 4.81 20.45
CA ASP A 142 -6.39 5.42 20.92
C ASP A 142 -5.11 4.78 20.39
N PRO A 143 -5.00 3.43 20.25
CA PRO A 143 -3.82 2.83 19.64
C PRO A 143 -3.58 3.29 18.20
N LEU A 144 -4.64 3.50 17.40
CA LEU A 144 -4.53 4.01 16.03
C LEU A 144 -4.10 5.48 16.04
N VAL A 145 -4.63 6.30 16.96
CA VAL A 145 -4.17 7.70 17.16
C VAL A 145 -2.67 7.73 17.46
N ARG A 146 -2.22 6.96 18.46
CA ARG A 146 -0.81 6.95 18.88
C ARG A 146 0.10 6.44 17.77
N LEU A 147 -0.26 5.35 17.10
CA LEU A 147 0.50 4.82 15.96
C LEU A 147 0.68 5.85 14.85
N THR A 148 -0.41 6.51 14.44
CA THR A 148 -0.40 7.55 13.41
C THR A 148 0.51 8.71 13.83
N ARG A 149 0.37 9.22 15.06
CA ARG A 149 1.23 10.30 15.56
C ARG A 149 2.71 9.89 15.63
N CYS A 150 3.00 8.67 16.08
CA CYS A 150 4.38 8.18 16.13
C CYS A 150 5.01 8.14 14.74
N VAL A 151 4.33 7.57 13.74
CA VAL A 151 4.92 7.50 12.39
C VAL A 151 5.03 8.87 11.76
N LEU A 152 3.97 9.70 11.87
CA LEU A 152 3.94 11.03 11.26
C LEU A 152 4.92 12.01 11.90
N SER A 153 5.33 11.82 13.16
CA SER A 153 6.36 12.64 13.81
C SER A 153 7.73 12.62 13.11
N HIS A 154 7.94 11.67 12.19
CA HIS A 154 9.14 11.59 11.36
C HIS A 154 8.99 12.24 9.97
N PHE A 155 7.85 12.87 9.69
CA PHE A 155 7.51 13.50 8.42
C PHE A 155 6.89 14.89 8.66
N ASP A 156 6.84 15.72 7.63
CA ASP A 156 6.24 17.06 7.70
C ASP A 156 4.70 16.98 7.60
N SER A 157 4.08 16.22 8.51
CA SER A 157 2.64 16.02 8.59
C SER A 157 2.26 15.77 10.05
N ASP A 158 1.22 16.45 10.55
CA ASP A 158 0.65 16.16 11.87
C ASP A 158 -0.86 16.41 11.81
N TYR A 159 -1.63 15.44 12.28
CA TYR A 159 -3.07 15.57 12.45
C TYR A 159 -3.57 14.57 13.47
N ILE A 160 -4.75 14.83 14.02
CA ILE A 160 -5.47 13.88 14.87
C ILE A 160 -6.38 13.06 13.97
N PRO A 161 -6.13 11.75 13.78
CA PRO A 161 -7.00 10.91 12.98
C PRO A 161 -8.35 10.72 13.67
N ASP A 162 -9.40 10.67 12.87
CA ASP A 162 -10.78 10.51 13.33
C ASP A 162 -11.63 9.62 12.40
N ALA A 163 -10.99 8.94 11.45
CA ALA A 163 -11.60 7.92 10.61
C ALA A 163 -10.58 6.85 10.20
N ALA A 164 -11.03 5.61 10.07
CA ALA A 164 -10.26 4.54 9.48
C ALA A 164 -11.12 3.57 8.67
N ILE A 165 -10.57 3.11 7.54
CA ILE A 165 -11.16 2.03 6.74
C ILE A 165 -10.28 0.80 6.89
N ILE A 166 -10.88 -0.30 7.33
CA ILE A 166 -10.19 -1.58 7.51
C ILE A 166 -10.63 -2.53 6.39
N ASN A 167 -9.66 -3.00 5.61
CA ASN A 167 -9.89 -3.95 4.54
C ASN A 167 -9.21 -5.28 4.85
N CYS A 168 -9.97 -6.38 4.75
CA CYS A 168 -9.47 -7.74 4.90
C CYS A 168 -9.45 -8.45 3.54
N TYR A 169 -8.31 -9.04 3.20
CA TYR A 169 -8.10 -9.72 1.93
C TYR A 169 -7.68 -11.16 2.15
N SER A 170 -8.37 -12.10 1.52
CA SER A 170 -7.84 -13.44 1.26
C SER A 170 -7.24 -13.51 -0.14
N LYS A 171 -6.53 -14.60 -0.47
CA LYS A 171 -5.75 -14.74 -1.72
C LYS A 171 -6.50 -14.42 -3.02
N SER A 172 -7.82 -14.63 -3.05
CA SER A 172 -8.65 -14.39 -4.23
C SER A 172 -9.11 -12.93 -4.37
N TYR A 173 -9.04 -12.14 -3.30
CA TYR A 173 -9.50 -10.77 -3.27
C TYR A 173 -8.41 -9.77 -3.66
N PHE A 174 -8.86 -8.66 -4.23
CA PHE A 174 -8.05 -7.53 -4.64
C PHE A 174 -8.85 -6.25 -4.43
N LEU A 175 -8.15 -5.11 -4.37
CA LEU A 175 -8.78 -3.80 -4.37
C LEU A 175 -8.36 -3.09 -5.66
N ARG A 176 -9.33 -2.85 -6.54
CA ARG A 176 -9.10 -2.06 -7.76
C ARG A 176 -8.63 -0.66 -7.38
N LEU A 177 -7.96 -0.02 -8.32
CA LEU A 177 -7.52 1.35 -8.18
C LEU A 177 -8.71 2.29 -7.93
N HIS A 178 -8.66 3.01 -6.82
CA HIS A 178 -9.71 3.92 -6.38
C HIS A 178 -9.10 5.14 -5.69
N LYS A 179 -9.91 6.18 -5.48
CA LYS A 179 -9.52 7.37 -4.71
C LYS A 179 -10.18 7.34 -3.34
N ASP A 180 -9.43 7.82 -2.36
CA ASP A 180 -9.94 8.30 -1.08
C ASP A 180 -10.30 9.79 -1.24
N ASP A 181 -11.53 10.08 -1.65
CA ASP A 181 -12.02 11.46 -1.94
C ASP A 181 -13.23 11.87 -1.08
N ALA A 182 -13.52 11.11 -0.03
CA ALA A 182 -14.64 11.36 0.87
C ALA A 182 -14.30 12.40 1.95
N GLU A 183 -13.01 12.69 2.17
CA GLU A 183 -12.55 13.61 3.22
C GLU A 183 -12.49 15.05 2.72
N GLU A 184 -12.80 16.00 3.60
CA GLU A 184 -12.74 17.45 3.32
C GLU A 184 -11.37 18.06 3.65
N THR A 185 -10.30 17.27 3.52
CA THR A 185 -8.94 17.66 3.92
C THR A 185 -7.88 16.97 3.07
N ASP A 186 -6.72 17.60 2.95
CA ASP A 186 -5.55 17.12 2.21
C ASP A 186 -4.51 16.41 3.11
N ASP A 187 -4.82 16.18 4.39
CA ASP A 187 -3.89 15.49 5.28
C ASP A 187 -3.51 14.10 4.75
N CYS A 188 -2.30 13.69 5.10
CA CYS A 188 -1.73 12.41 4.72
C CYS A 188 -2.64 11.23 5.09
N VAL A 189 -2.90 10.33 4.15
CA VAL A 189 -3.47 9.01 4.47
C VAL A 189 -2.35 8.10 4.96
N VAL A 190 -2.58 7.43 6.10
CA VAL A 190 -1.64 6.47 6.70
C VAL A 190 -2.20 5.07 6.56
N ASN A 191 -1.58 4.24 5.72
CA ASN A 191 -2.01 2.87 5.49
C ASN A 191 -1.07 1.85 6.14
N ILE A 192 -1.55 1.15 7.17
CA ILE A 192 -0.81 0.12 7.88
C ILE A 192 -1.10 -1.25 7.25
N SER A 193 -0.03 -2.00 6.94
CA SER A 193 -0.10 -3.34 6.34
C SER A 193 0.15 -4.43 7.39
N LEU A 194 -0.76 -5.39 7.53
CA LEU A 194 -0.62 -6.53 8.46
C LEU A 194 -0.88 -7.86 7.73
N GLY A 195 -0.12 -8.90 8.08
CA GLY A 195 -0.28 -10.25 7.55
C GLY A 195 0.36 -10.43 6.18
N ALA A 196 -0.34 -11.12 5.27
CA ALA A 196 0.24 -11.57 4.02
C ALA A 196 0.80 -10.40 3.17
N PRO A 197 1.98 -10.57 2.55
CA PRO A 197 2.55 -9.56 1.67
C PRO A 197 1.66 -9.34 0.46
N ALA A 198 1.66 -8.12 -0.08
CA ALA A 198 0.86 -7.81 -1.26
C ALA A 198 1.54 -6.76 -2.13
N ILE A 199 1.14 -6.71 -3.41
CA ILE A 199 1.53 -5.64 -4.32
C ILE A 199 0.57 -4.46 -4.12
N PHE A 200 1.09 -3.38 -3.54
CA PHE A 200 0.42 -2.09 -3.51
C PHE A 200 0.74 -1.36 -4.82
N MET A 201 -0.25 -0.64 -5.33
CA MET A 201 -0.13 0.14 -6.56
C MET A 201 -0.65 1.55 -6.32
N LEU A 202 0.10 2.56 -6.78
CA LEU A 202 -0.28 3.96 -6.79
C LEU A 202 -0.22 4.50 -8.23
N GLY A 203 -1.35 4.95 -8.75
CA GLY A 203 -1.50 5.63 -10.02
C GLY A 203 -1.35 7.15 -9.91
N GLY A 204 -1.82 7.85 -10.95
CA GLY A 204 -1.99 9.30 -10.91
C GLY A 204 -3.35 9.71 -10.35
N VAL A 205 -3.64 11.01 -10.47
CA VAL A 205 -4.97 11.56 -10.17
C VAL A 205 -6.02 11.02 -11.15
N ASP A 206 -5.62 10.53 -12.31
CA ASP A 206 -6.49 9.82 -13.25
C ASP A 206 -5.86 8.49 -13.68
N HIS A 207 -6.63 7.72 -14.45
CA HIS A 207 -6.20 6.42 -14.94
C HIS A 207 -5.19 6.49 -16.11
N GLY A 208 -4.84 7.70 -16.59
CA GLY A 208 -3.92 7.94 -17.69
C GLY A 208 -2.45 7.98 -17.25
N THR A 209 -2.15 8.04 -15.97
CA THR A 209 -0.77 7.89 -15.47
C THR A 209 -0.43 6.41 -15.30
N VAL A 210 0.75 5.98 -15.78
CA VAL A 210 1.25 4.62 -15.50
C VAL A 210 1.56 4.53 -13.99
N PRO A 211 0.95 3.60 -13.25
CA PRO A 211 1.12 3.52 -11.81
C PRO A 211 2.51 3.01 -11.42
N VAL A 212 2.94 3.26 -10.20
CA VAL A 212 4.07 2.57 -9.55
C VAL A 212 3.55 1.38 -8.74
N SER A 213 4.29 0.27 -8.75
CA SER A 213 3.95 -0.95 -8.01
C SER A 213 5.09 -1.38 -7.09
N PHE A 214 4.78 -1.65 -5.83
CA PHE A 214 5.76 -2.11 -4.86
C PHE A 214 5.14 -3.09 -3.86
N VAL A 215 5.98 -3.94 -3.29
CA VAL A 215 5.55 -4.93 -2.31
C VAL A 215 5.51 -4.33 -0.91
N VAL A 216 4.42 -4.58 -0.19
CA VAL A 216 4.21 -4.20 1.20
C VAL A 216 4.03 -5.43 2.08
N ASP A 217 4.98 -5.66 2.97
CA ASP A 217 4.94 -6.76 3.95
C ASP A 217 4.22 -6.35 5.23
N SER A 218 3.91 -7.34 6.08
CA SER A 218 3.44 -7.09 7.45
C SER A 218 4.37 -6.14 8.20
N GLY A 219 3.79 -5.09 8.78
CA GLY A 219 4.47 -4.04 9.52
C GLY A 219 4.97 -2.87 8.69
N SER A 220 4.69 -2.86 7.38
CA SER A 220 4.97 -1.71 6.53
C SER A 220 3.87 -0.65 6.66
N VAL A 221 4.25 0.63 6.53
CA VAL A 221 3.32 1.77 6.48
C VAL A 221 3.51 2.50 5.15
N VAL A 222 2.40 2.77 4.45
CA VAL A 222 2.39 3.62 3.25
C VAL A 222 1.76 4.95 3.61
N LEU A 223 2.46 6.04 3.31
CA LEU A 223 2.01 7.41 3.51
C LEU A 223 1.69 8.02 2.14
N MET A 224 0.50 8.60 2.01
CA MET A 224 0.07 9.31 0.80
C MET A 224 -0.30 10.74 1.17
N SER A 225 0.60 11.67 0.86
CA SER A 225 0.47 13.10 1.09
C SER A 225 0.63 13.88 -0.23
N GLN A 226 0.53 15.21 -0.20
CA GLN A 226 0.70 16.08 -1.37
C GLN A 226 -0.13 15.58 -2.58
N SER A 227 0.44 15.52 -3.78
CA SER A 227 -0.26 14.99 -4.96
C SER A 227 -0.66 13.51 -4.81
N SER A 228 0.14 12.70 -4.12
CA SER A 228 -0.14 11.27 -3.93
C SER A 228 -1.39 11.03 -3.07
N ARG A 229 -1.80 12.01 -2.23
CA ARG A 229 -3.04 11.97 -1.43
C ARG A 229 -4.29 11.76 -2.28
N PHE A 230 -4.29 12.23 -3.52
CA PHE A 230 -5.43 12.23 -4.43
C PHE A 230 -5.30 11.21 -5.57
N CYS A 231 -4.23 10.42 -5.53
CA CYS A 231 -3.95 9.42 -6.54
C CYS A 231 -4.82 8.17 -6.36
N LEU A 232 -5.10 7.54 -7.50
CA LEU A 232 -5.68 6.21 -7.55
C LEU A 232 -4.74 5.21 -6.88
N HIS A 233 -5.25 4.32 -6.02
CA HIS A 233 -4.43 3.29 -5.41
C HIS A 233 -5.21 2.01 -5.10
N GLY A 234 -4.50 0.92 -4.85
CA GLY A 234 -5.13 -0.36 -4.56
C GLY A 234 -4.16 -1.48 -4.21
N ILE A 235 -4.74 -2.66 -3.99
CA ILE A 235 -4.02 -3.91 -3.71
C ILE A 235 -4.27 -4.84 -4.88
N VAL A 236 -3.23 -5.11 -5.67
CA VAL A 236 -3.36 -5.86 -6.93
C VAL A 236 -3.48 -7.36 -6.65
N LYS A 237 -2.54 -7.90 -5.88
CA LYS A 237 -2.49 -9.33 -5.54
C LYS A 237 -1.79 -9.54 -4.21
N LEU A 238 -2.29 -10.50 -3.44
CA LEU A 238 -1.55 -11.07 -2.32
C LEU A 238 -0.45 -11.98 -2.86
N LEU A 239 0.66 -12.03 -2.16
CA LEU A 239 1.82 -12.84 -2.49
C LEU A 239 1.93 -13.98 -1.48
N SER A 240 2.28 -15.16 -1.98
CA SER A 240 2.54 -16.33 -1.15
C SER A 240 4.03 -16.63 -1.19
N TYR A 241 4.79 -15.90 -0.39
CA TYR A 241 6.16 -16.27 -0.06
C TYR A 241 6.33 -16.13 1.46
N ASN A 242 7.11 -17.03 2.05
CA ASN A 242 7.58 -16.81 3.41
C ASN A 242 8.38 -15.52 3.37
N LYS A 243 7.97 -14.49 4.14
CA LYS A 243 8.74 -13.24 4.33
C LYS A 243 10.22 -13.65 4.30
N PRO A 244 10.99 -13.28 3.25
CA PRO A 244 12.38 -13.69 3.18
C PRO A 244 12.95 -13.17 4.46
N GLY A 245 13.38 -14.08 5.35
CA GLY A 245 13.74 -13.69 6.70
C GLY A 245 14.98 -12.85 6.61
N ILE A 246 14.87 -11.53 6.43
CA ILE A 246 15.95 -10.54 6.38
C ILE A 246 17.02 -10.77 5.26
N TYR A 247 17.15 -11.98 4.74
CA TYR A 247 18.27 -12.51 4.00
C TYR A 247 17.84 -13.38 2.82
N HIS A 248 16.79 -13.00 2.09
CA HIS A 248 16.59 -13.56 0.74
C HIS A 248 16.24 -12.45 -0.24
N ASN A 249 17.25 -11.62 -0.48
CA ASN A 249 17.36 -10.71 -1.62
C ASN A 249 17.95 -11.41 -2.86
N ARG A 250 17.97 -12.76 -2.91
CA ARG A 250 18.74 -13.49 -3.92
C ARG A 250 18.01 -13.72 -5.24
N ASP A 251 16.66 -13.66 -5.26
CA ASP A 251 15.90 -13.97 -6.47
C ASP A 251 15.22 -12.75 -7.13
N CYS A 252 15.52 -11.53 -6.67
CA CYS A 252 15.22 -10.33 -7.45
C CYS A 252 16.20 -9.20 -7.09
N PRO A 253 17.46 -9.26 -7.54
CA PRO A 253 18.35 -8.14 -7.35
C PRO A 253 17.84 -6.99 -8.24
N ASP A 254 17.26 -5.97 -7.61
CA ASP A 254 17.35 -4.59 -8.14
C ASP A 254 18.82 -4.16 -8.30
N ASN A 255 19.77 -4.98 -7.83
CA ASN A 255 21.22 -4.88 -8.01
C ASN A 255 21.77 -5.63 -9.25
N GLY A 256 20.93 -5.97 -10.23
CA GLY A 256 21.41 -6.37 -11.55
C GLY A 256 22.03 -5.17 -12.28
N ALA A 257 23.28 -5.30 -12.72
CA ALA A 257 24.11 -4.36 -13.48
C ALA A 257 23.38 -3.10 -13.98
N ALA A 258 23.89 -1.92 -13.60
CA ALA A 258 23.44 -0.60 -14.04
C ALA A 258 22.71 -0.65 -15.38
N ALA A 259 21.38 -0.75 -15.33
CA ALA A 259 20.58 -0.75 -16.53
C ALA A 259 20.89 0.59 -17.22
N ALA A 260 21.24 0.57 -18.51
CA ALA A 260 21.50 1.78 -19.28
C ALA A 260 20.30 2.76 -19.28
N ILE A 261 19.13 2.27 -18.84
CA ILE A 261 17.88 3.00 -18.66
C ILE A 261 17.44 2.85 -17.19
N PRO A 262 17.30 3.95 -16.42
CA PRO A 262 16.73 3.92 -15.09
C PRO A 262 15.33 3.31 -15.10
N ALA A 263 14.97 2.50 -14.09
CA ALA A 263 13.61 1.97 -14.02
C ALA A 263 12.59 3.11 -13.88
N TYR A 264 11.44 2.97 -14.53
CA TYR A 264 10.32 3.88 -14.29
C TYR A 264 9.94 3.89 -12.80
N ALA A 265 9.68 5.09 -12.26
CA ALA A 265 9.31 5.29 -10.85
C ALA A 265 10.26 4.60 -9.86
N PHE A 266 11.58 4.75 -10.07
CA PHE A 266 12.58 4.08 -9.25
C PHE A 266 12.46 4.45 -7.76
N PRO A 267 12.53 3.48 -6.83
CA PRO A 267 12.51 3.74 -5.41
C PRO A 267 13.81 4.39 -4.95
N LYS A 268 13.72 5.48 -4.21
CA LYS A 268 14.84 6.16 -3.58
C LYS A 268 14.80 5.92 -2.09
N PHE A 269 15.88 5.36 -1.54
CA PHE A 269 16.06 5.34 -0.09
C PHE A 269 16.26 6.78 0.38
N GLU A 270 15.41 7.22 1.32
CA GLU A 270 15.41 8.58 1.83
C GLU A 270 16.19 8.67 3.13
N LYS A 271 15.81 7.84 4.11
CA LYS A 271 16.35 7.86 5.48
C LYS A 271 15.95 6.61 6.26
N THR A 272 16.57 6.45 7.42
CA THR A 272 16.08 5.55 8.47
C THR A 272 15.31 6.28 9.54
N ILE A 273 14.35 5.58 10.15
CA ILE A 273 13.63 6.03 11.34
C ILE A 273 13.58 4.88 12.36
N PRO A 274 13.38 5.17 13.66
CA PRO A 274 13.12 4.12 14.63
C PRO A 274 11.87 3.31 14.26
N GLN A 275 11.87 2.03 14.60
CA GLN A 275 10.63 1.26 14.63
C GLN A 275 9.63 1.86 15.60
N CYS A 276 8.36 1.50 15.40
CA CYS A 276 7.28 1.90 16.26
C CYS A 276 7.62 1.63 17.74
N PRO A 277 7.49 2.65 18.61
CA PRO A 277 7.72 2.46 20.04
C PRO A 277 6.66 1.52 20.61
N ASP A 278 7.03 0.70 21.59
CA ASP A 278 6.13 -0.30 22.18
C ASP A 278 4.91 0.34 22.86
N GLN A 279 5.09 1.57 23.34
CA GLN A 279 4.05 2.39 23.97
C GLN A 279 2.91 2.74 23.02
N ALA A 280 3.13 2.75 21.70
CA ALA A 280 2.07 3.03 20.72
C ALA A 280 0.93 2.03 20.86
N LEU A 281 1.26 0.75 21.12
CA LEU A 281 0.31 -0.34 21.31
C LEU A 281 0.05 -0.69 22.78
N SER A 282 0.39 0.19 23.73
CA SER A 282 0.04 -0.03 25.14
C SER A 282 -1.46 -0.28 25.32
N GLY A 283 -1.79 -1.28 26.12
CA GLY A 283 -3.17 -1.72 26.37
C GLY A 283 -3.66 -2.86 25.46
N ILE A 284 -3.00 -3.14 24.34
CA ILE A 284 -3.35 -4.29 23.48
C ILE A 284 -2.64 -5.55 24.01
N ALA A 285 -3.31 -6.36 24.83
CA ALA A 285 -2.73 -7.57 25.41
C ALA A 285 -3.60 -8.81 25.08
N PRO A 286 -3.56 -9.31 23.84
CA PRO A 286 -4.32 -10.49 23.45
C PRO A 286 -3.82 -11.74 24.19
N SER A 287 -4.71 -12.70 24.41
CA SER A 287 -4.33 -14.00 24.96
C SER A 287 -3.41 -14.78 24.00
N ASP A 288 -2.58 -15.67 24.55
CA ASP A 288 -1.68 -16.53 23.77
C ASP A 288 -2.41 -17.36 22.71
N ARG A 289 -3.65 -17.79 23.03
CA ARG A 289 -4.52 -18.52 22.10
C ARG A 289 -4.88 -17.66 20.88
N LEU A 290 -5.22 -16.40 21.12
CA LEU A 290 -5.58 -15.47 20.05
C LEU A 290 -4.34 -15.12 19.21
N MET A 291 -3.19 -14.87 19.86
CA MET A 291 -1.91 -14.65 19.20
C MET A 291 -1.54 -15.81 18.27
N SER A 292 -1.61 -17.05 18.77
CA SER A 292 -1.34 -18.26 17.99
C SER A 292 -2.28 -18.42 16.79
N SER A 293 -3.57 -18.08 16.99
CA SER A 293 -4.57 -18.14 15.92
C SER A 293 -4.27 -17.12 14.81
N VAL A 294 -3.93 -15.88 15.19
CA VAL A 294 -3.57 -14.81 14.26
C VAL A 294 -2.25 -15.09 13.55
N GLN A 295 -1.25 -15.65 14.22
CA GLN A 295 0.01 -16.07 13.59
C GLN A 295 -0.20 -17.11 12.48
N SER A 296 -1.15 -18.03 12.66
CA SER A 296 -1.52 -18.98 11.62
C SER A 296 -2.24 -18.29 10.47
N LEU A 297 -3.24 -17.46 10.81
CA LEU A 297 -4.10 -16.77 9.84
C LEU A 297 -3.35 -15.72 9.01
N SER A 298 -2.35 -15.04 9.59
CA SER A 298 -1.60 -13.94 8.97
C SER A 298 -0.79 -14.37 7.74
N LYS A 299 -0.62 -15.68 7.53
CA LYS A 299 0.03 -16.24 6.34
C LYS A 299 -0.83 -16.11 5.07
N ASP A 300 -2.16 -16.20 5.23
CA ASP A 300 -3.11 -16.23 4.12
C ASP A 300 -4.12 -15.07 4.14
N LEU A 301 -4.19 -14.34 5.25
CA LEU A 301 -5.00 -13.14 5.43
C LEU A 301 -4.11 -11.90 5.48
N ARG A 302 -4.56 -10.86 4.77
CA ARG A 302 -4.01 -9.51 4.89
C ARG A 302 -5.05 -8.57 5.48
N VAL A 303 -4.61 -7.70 6.36
CA VAL A 303 -5.40 -6.57 6.87
C VAL A 303 -4.69 -5.26 6.49
N SER A 304 -5.43 -4.33 5.91
CA SER A 304 -4.97 -2.97 5.62
C SER A 304 -5.81 -1.99 6.42
N ILE A 305 -5.16 -1.16 7.24
CA ILE A 305 -5.84 -0.14 8.05
C ILE A 305 -5.48 1.22 7.46
N SER A 306 -6.40 1.84 6.72
CA SER A 306 -6.25 3.17 6.12
C SER A 306 -6.81 4.23 7.07
N ILE A 307 -5.92 4.93 7.77
CA ILE A 307 -6.21 5.93 8.80
C ILE A 307 -6.11 7.33 8.19
N ARG A 308 -7.05 8.21 8.55
CA ARG A 308 -7.19 9.54 7.95
C ARG A 308 -7.89 10.53 8.90
N ARG A 309 -7.83 11.83 8.56
CA ARG A 309 -8.74 12.86 9.09
C ARG A 309 -9.89 13.01 8.10
N ALA A 310 -11.13 12.84 8.55
CA ALA A 310 -12.33 12.95 7.71
C ALA A 310 -12.76 14.41 7.51
N LYS A 311 -12.71 15.23 8.57
CA LYS A 311 -13.11 16.65 8.52
C LYS A 311 -12.10 17.53 9.24
N VAL A 312 -11.97 18.78 8.78
CA VAL A 312 -11.36 19.84 9.58
C VAL A 312 -12.30 20.08 10.77
N ARG A 313 -11.89 19.71 11.99
CA ARG A 313 -12.67 20.08 13.18
C ARG A 313 -12.75 21.62 13.21
N PRO A 314 -13.94 22.24 13.30
CA PRO A 314 -14.02 23.67 13.49
C PRO A 314 -13.23 24.03 14.76
N THR A 315 -12.32 24.98 14.61
CA THR A 315 -11.48 25.55 15.67
C THR A 315 -12.31 26.18 16.77
#